data_AF-A0A4Y2QNB2-F1
#
_entry.id   AF-A0A4Y2QNB2-F1
#
_cell.length_a   1.000
_cell.length_b   1.000
_cell.length_c   1.000
_cell.angle_alpha   90.00
_cell.angle_beta   90.00
_cell.angle_gamma   90.00
#
_symmetry.space_group_name_H-M   'P 1'
#
loop_
_entity.id
_entity.type
_entity.pdbx_description
1 polymer ?
#
loop_
_entity_poly.entity_id
_entity_poly.type
_entity_poly.pdbx_seq_one_letter_code
_entity_poly.pdbx_strand_id
1 'polypeptide(L)'
;MFRAILSGNLKRKSDVPDNLSKKLCMNEQMEAGIRMDSLPKYMVHLGDGLFKLVNSFLNETRVHIRVYTTDDDGILHPSKEGVSLKPEVWSSLLTALRNFPALEDPDAVSVIKKNVCIFNNTVDSEKCVTIQRLFQRKDSGYKLVPERVVLKGDQITGLCASYSRIFEHVKTSLLTYTLGERISNEIKKYPHSGRWEGWDVDTPQGFEELTNALYKCLFDFLSQNITILSKTECIDCKNGFVFNMEIHECVNMSKQQKFVAYFEQAFYSIDWDALASKFVKLNINKPYLRWFEEDLFTELDTEKMFIKMEEMIVNENTDIPLSCFEF
;
A
#
# COMPACT_ATOMS: atom_id res chain seq x y z
N MET A 1 0.81 34.18 52.61
CA MET A 1 2.25 34.14 52.25
C MET A 1 2.56 32.75 51.74
N PHE A 2 3.31 32.69 50.65
CA PHE A 2 3.47 31.56 49.73
C PHE A 2 4.10 30.29 50.34
N ARG A 3 3.68 29.12 49.82
CA ARG A 3 4.37 27.82 49.90
C ARG A 3 5.60 27.82 48.99
N ALA A 4 6.70 27.19 49.42
CA ALA A 4 7.81 26.77 48.55
C ALA A 4 8.75 25.69 49.17
N ILE A 5 8.66 24.47 48.60
CA ILE A 5 9.69 23.51 48.11
C ILE A 5 10.65 22.69 49.04
N LEU A 6 10.85 21.42 48.61
CA LEU A 6 11.96 20.43 48.78
C LEU A 6 11.88 19.51 50.02
N SER A 7 12.18 18.19 50.00
CA SER A 7 12.98 17.37 49.08
C SER A 7 12.90 15.86 49.48
N GLY A 8 13.05 14.95 48.50
CA GLY A 8 13.66 13.61 48.63
C GLY A 8 12.76 12.47 49.17
N ASN A 9 12.79 11.22 48.72
CA ASN A 9 13.68 10.48 47.82
C ASN A 9 12.92 9.25 47.28
N LEU A 10 12.79 9.08 45.96
CA LEU A 10 12.39 7.82 45.35
C LEU A 10 13.65 7.06 44.91
N LYS A 11 13.98 5.96 45.59
CA LYS A 11 15.00 5.00 45.14
C LYS A 11 14.39 4.02 44.14
N ARG A 12 15.14 3.82 43.05
CA ARG A 12 14.89 2.93 41.90
C ARG A 12 14.96 1.45 42.27
N LYS A 13 14.17 0.64 41.56
CA LYS A 13 14.46 -0.72 41.05
C LYS A 13 13.67 -0.80 39.73
N SER A 14 14.25 -0.53 38.55
CA SER A 14 15.00 -1.46 37.69
C SER A 14 14.52 -2.92 37.77
N ASP A 15 13.84 -3.34 36.71
CA ASP A 15 14.07 -4.57 35.93
C ASP A 15 12.72 -5.12 35.43
N VAL A 16 12.30 -4.64 34.26
CA VAL A 16 11.32 -5.32 33.40
C VAL A 16 12.02 -5.52 32.05
N PRO A 17 12.05 -6.75 31.50
CA PRO A 17 12.73 -7.01 30.23
C PRO A 17 11.98 -6.32 29.08
N ASP A 18 12.71 -5.59 28.25
CA ASP A 18 12.28 -5.16 26.92
C ASP A 18 11.99 -6.38 26.04
N ASN A 19 10.77 -6.91 26.16
CA ASN A 19 10.21 -7.83 25.18
C ASN A 19 9.16 -7.06 24.37
N LEU A 20 9.65 -6.14 23.54
CA LEU A 20 8.89 -5.58 22.42
C LEU A 20 8.77 -6.66 21.35
N SER A 21 7.87 -7.61 21.61
CA SER A 21 7.30 -8.50 20.61
C SER A 21 6.80 -7.63 19.46
N LYS A 22 7.41 -7.79 18.29
CA LYS A 22 7.04 -7.09 17.06
C LYS A 22 5.62 -7.53 16.65
N LYS A 23 4.62 -6.81 17.16
CA LYS A 23 3.20 -7.03 16.89
C LYS A 23 2.92 -6.59 15.45
N LEU A 24 2.97 -7.54 14.51
CA LEU A 24 2.39 -7.38 13.16
C LEU A 24 0.91 -7.06 13.35
N CYS A 25 0.34 -6.09 12.63
CA CYS A 25 -1.11 -5.91 12.74
C CYS A 25 -1.76 -5.37 11.48
N MET A 26 -2.53 -6.27 10.84
CA MET A 26 -3.95 -6.00 10.69
C MET A 26 -4.84 -7.16 11.15
N ASN A 27 -5.80 -6.78 12.01
CA ASN A 27 -6.94 -7.47 12.65
C ASN A 27 -6.70 -8.48 13.80
N GLU A 28 -7.57 -8.32 14.81
CA GLU A 28 -7.74 -9.00 16.11
C GLU A 28 -7.70 -10.54 16.07
N GLN A 29 -7.67 -11.15 14.88
CA GLN A 29 -7.52 -12.59 14.67
C GLN A 29 -6.12 -13.14 15.01
N MET A 30 -5.13 -12.28 15.25
CA MET A 30 -3.80 -12.78 15.62
C MET A 30 -3.73 -13.38 17.04
N GLU A 31 -4.75 -13.19 17.89
CA GLU A 31 -4.79 -13.84 19.21
C GLU A 31 -5.08 -15.35 19.13
N ALA A 32 -5.77 -15.82 18.09
CA ALA A 32 -6.15 -17.22 17.92
C ALA A 32 -5.17 -18.06 17.08
N GLY A 33 -4.14 -17.46 16.49
CA GLY A 33 -3.23 -18.11 15.55
C GLY A 33 -3.89 -18.38 14.18
N ILE A 34 -3.12 -18.24 13.09
CA ILE A 34 -3.62 -18.49 11.73
C ILE A 34 -3.50 -19.99 11.42
N ARG A 35 -4.59 -20.62 10.98
CA ARG A 35 -4.61 -22.04 10.57
C ARG A 35 -4.96 -22.18 9.09
N MET A 36 -4.63 -23.34 8.51
CA MET A 36 -4.86 -23.63 7.08
C MET A 36 -6.33 -23.68 6.68
N ASP A 37 -7.19 -24.14 7.56
CA ASP A 37 -8.64 -24.23 7.38
C ASP A 37 -9.35 -22.88 7.61
N SER A 38 -8.66 -21.91 8.20
CA SER A 38 -9.21 -20.59 8.55
C SER A 38 -8.36 -19.43 8.04
N LEU A 39 -7.88 -19.51 6.80
CA LEU A 39 -7.03 -18.48 6.21
C LEU A 39 -7.79 -17.14 6.05
N PRO A 40 -7.19 -16.01 6.48
CA PRO A 40 -7.77 -14.69 6.24
C PRO A 40 -7.95 -14.39 4.75
N LYS A 41 -8.94 -13.55 4.41
CA LYS A 41 -9.23 -13.18 3.01
C LYS A 41 -8.03 -12.54 2.29
N TYR A 42 -7.13 -11.91 3.01
CA TYR A 42 -5.92 -11.28 2.47
C TYR A 42 -4.71 -12.22 2.34
N MET A 43 -4.87 -13.50 2.71
CA MET A 43 -3.84 -14.54 2.62
C MET A 43 -4.24 -15.59 1.56
N VAL A 44 -3.27 -15.99 0.73
CA VAL A 44 -3.45 -16.97 -0.35
C VAL A 44 -2.36 -18.02 -0.22
N HIS A 45 -2.75 -19.28 -0.13
CA HIS A 45 -1.84 -20.42 -0.21
C HIS A 45 -1.46 -20.69 -1.66
N LEU A 46 -0.15 -20.82 -1.93
CA LEU A 46 0.40 -21.06 -3.27
C LEU A 46 0.90 -22.51 -3.45
N GLY A 47 0.96 -23.31 -2.39
CA GLY A 47 1.55 -24.67 -2.39
C GLY A 47 2.85 -24.72 -1.61
N ASP A 48 3.27 -25.91 -1.17
CA ASP A 48 4.54 -26.15 -0.45
C ASP A 48 4.77 -25.25 0.77
N GLY A 49 3.70 -24.91 1.51
CA GLY A 49 3.77 -24.01 2.65
C GLY A 49 4.10 -22.57 2.26
N LEU A 50 4.05 -22.22 0.99
CA LEU A 50 4.25 -20.87 0.49
C LEU A 50 2.93 -20.10 0.51
N PHE A 51 2.98 -18.90 1.07
CA PHE A 51 1.85 -18.01 1.14
C PHE A 51 2.18 -16.64 0.62
N LYS A 52 1.13 -16.00 0.13
CA LYS A 52 1.12 -14.61 -0.21
C LYS A 52 0.12 -13.88 0.67
N LEU A 53 0.51 -12.75 1.25
CA LEU A 53 -0.37 -11.96 2.11
C LEU A 53 -0.17 -10.45 1.93
N VAL A 54 -1.21 -9.68 2.21
CA VAL A 54 -1.14 -8.22 2.36
C VAL A 54 -1.13 -7.91 3.85
N ASN A 55 -0.17 -7.12 4.30
CA ASN A 55 -0.08 -6.70 5.69
C ASN A 55 0.22 -5.20 5.74
N SER A 56 -0.37 -4.52 6.73
CA SER A 56 -0.08 -3.12 7.02
C SER A 56 0.58 -3.04 8.39
N PHE A 57 1.62 -2.23 8.53
CA PHE A 57 2.27 -2.02 9.83
C PHE A 57 2.99 -0.67 9.84
N LEU A 58 2.79 0.13 10.90
CA LEU A 58 3.44 1.43 11.10
C LEU A 58 3.40 2.34 9.86
N ASN A 59 2.20 2.60 9.33
CA ASN A 59 1.95 3.42 8.13
C ASN A 59 2.48 2.83 6.81
N GLU A 60 2.80 1.54 6.76
CA GLU A 60 3.25 0.86 5.53
C GLU A 60 2.44 -0.39 5.21
N THR A 61 1.70 -0.36 4.10
CA THR A 61 1.15 -1.56 3.46
C THR A 61 2.22 -2.26 2.63
N ARG A 62 2.39 -3.58 2.83
CA ARG A 62 3.34 -4.43 2.11
C ARG A 62 2.70 -5.74 1.67
N VAL A 63 3.21 -6.28 0.56
CA VAL A 63 2.86 -7.61 0.07
C VAL A 63 3.99 -8.57 0.40
N HIS A 64 3.69 -9.65 1.12
CA HIS A 64 4.66 -10.68 1.45
C HIS A 64 4.42 -11.92 0.60
N ILE A 65 5.51 -12.55 0.17
CA ILE A 65 5.55 -13.89 -0.43
C ILE A 65 6.53 -14.68 0.45
N ARG A 66 6.04 -15.64 1.24
CA ARG A 66 6.80 -16.21 2.35
C ARG A 66 6.40 -17.64 2.63
N VAL A 67 7.39 -18.46 2.96
CA VAL A 67 7.19 -19.83 3.43
C VAL A 67 6.76 -19.78 4.90
N TYR A 68 5.74 -20.56 5.24
CA TYR A 68 5.24 -20.76 6.58
C TYR A 68 5.51 -22.19 7.03
N THR A 69 5.78 -22.34 8.32
CA THR A 69 5.87 -23.64 8.99
C THR A 69 4.67 -23.81 9.91
N THR A 70 4.10 -25.00 9.95
CA THR A 70 3.02 -25.32 10.87
C THR A 70 3.61 -25.92 12.14
N ASP A 71 3.15 -25.46 13.31
CA ASP A 71 3.48 -26.10 14.59
C ASP A 71 2.57 -27.31 14.89
N ASP A 72 2.82 -27.95 16.04
CA ASP A 72 2.06 -29.13 16.49
C ASP A 72 0.56 -28.82 16.72
N ASP A 73 0.23 -27.57 17.02
CA ASP A 73 -1.14 -27.11 17.22
C ASP A 73 -1.85 -26.76 15.90
N GLY A 74 -1.17 -26.86 14.76
CA GLY A 74 -1.70 -26.51 13.44
C GLY A 74 -1.61 -25.03 13.10
N ILE A 75 -0.88 -24.23 13.88
CA ILE A 75 -0.75 -22.78 13.70
C ILE A 75 0.40 -22.50 12.72
N LEU A 76 0.13 -21.63 11.76
CA LEU A 76 1.06 -21.19 10.74
C LEU A 76 1.97 -20.08 11.27
N HIS A 77 3.27 -20.33 11.24
CA HIS A 77 4.33 -19.38 11.61
C HIS A 77 5.14 -18.95 10.39
N PRO A 78 5.34 -17.63 10.16
CA PRO A 78 6.14 -17.16 9.06
C PRO A 78 7.62 -17.51 9.26
N SER A 79 8.25 -18.13 8.27
CA SER A 79 9.70 -18.39 8.28
C SER A 79 10.49 -17.14 7.85
N LYS A 80 11.83 -17.23 7.84
CA LYS A 80 12.70 -16.19 7.26
C LYS A 80 12.73 -16.22 5.73
N GLU A 81 12.34 -17.33 5.11
CA GLU A 81 12.34 -17.52 3.66
C GLU A 81 11.13 -16.81 3.03
N GLY A 82 11.40 -15.68 2.41
CA GLY A 82 10.35 -14.85 1.85
C GLY A 82 10.79 -13.42 1.61
N VAL A 83 10.07 -12.73 0.75
CA VAL A 83 10.25 -11.32 0.45
C VAL A 83 9.08 -10.49 0.99
N SER A 84 9.33 -9.22 1.29
CA SER A 84 8.32 -8.25 1.67
C SER A 84 8.49 -7.02 0.78
N LEU A 85 7.45 -6.72 0.00
CA LEU A 85 7.51 -5.81 -1.13
C LEU A 85 6.58 -4.63 -0.91
N LYS A 86 7.03 -3.45 -1.30
CA LYS A 86 6.12 -2.31 -1.48
C LYS A 86 5.15 -2.62 -2.65
N PRO A 87 3.92 -2.10 -2.63
CA PRO A 87 2.93 -2.32 -3.69
C PRO A 87 3.47 -2.06 -5.12
N GLU A 88 4.21 -0.97 -5.31
CA GLU A 88 4.84 -0.62 -6.61
C GLU A 88 5.85 -1.67 -7.10
N VAL A 89 6.63 -2.26 -6.18
CA VAL A 89 7.62 -3.29 -6.50
C VAL A 89 6.92 -4.61 -6.77
N TRP A 90 5.84 -4.90 -6.04
CA TRP A 90 4.99 -6.07 -6.23
C TRP A 90 4.33 -6.09 -7.62
N SER A 91 3.68 -4.99 -8.04
CA SER A 91 3.07 -4.92 -9.37
C SER A 91 4.12 -5.07 -10.49
N SER A 92 5.25 -4.38 -10.35
CA SER A 92 6.38 -4.52 -11.30
C SER A 92 6.93 -5.95 -11.35
N LEU A 93 6.99 -6.64 -10.20
CA LEU A 93 7.44 -8.02 -10.10
C LEU A 93 6.49 -8.97 -10.82
N LEU A 94 5.17 -8.82 -10.66
CA LEU A 94 4.19 -9.67 -11.35
C LEU A 94 4.27 -9.53 -12.87
N THR A 95 4.37 -8.30 -13.37
CA THR A 95 4.56 -8.05 -14.79
C THR A 95 5.84 -8.70 -15.31
N ALA A 96 6.94 -8.60 -14.54
CA ALA A 96 8.19 -9.25 -14.91
C ALA A 96 8.09 -10.78 -14.89
N LEU A 97 7.44 -11.38 -13.88
CA LEU A 97 7.26 -12.83 -13.78
C LEU A 97 6.44 -13.41 -14.93
N ARG A 98 5.40 -12.70 -15.41
CA ARG A 98 4.58 -13.13 -16.56
C ARG A 98 5.38 -13.22 -17.86
N ASN A 99 6.38 -12.36 -18.00
CA ASN A 99 7.20 -12.24 -19.20
C ASN A 99 8.60 -12.86 -19.00
N PHE A 100 8.86 -13.48 -17.84
CA PHE A 100 10.18 -13.97 -17.52
C PHE A 100 10.46 -15.22 -18.35
N PRO A 101 11.60 -15.31 -19.06
CA PRO A 101 11.95 -16.47 -19.87
C PRO A 101 12.43 -17.62 -18.96
N ALA A 102 11.55 -18.09 -18.06
CA ALA A 102 11.90 -19.01 -16.98
C ALA A 102 12.38 -20.39 -17.48
N LEU A 103 12.27 -20.64 -18.78
CA LEU A 103 12.49 -21.94 -19.40
C LEU A 103 13.48 -21.92 -20.57
N GLU A 104 13.76 -20.75 -21.16
CA GLU A 104 14.53 -20.61 -22.40
C GLU A 104 15.98 -20.17 -22.16
N ASP A 105 16.22 -19.38 -21.11
CA ASP A 105 17.55 -18.84 -20.80
C ASP A 105 17.91 -19.11 -19.31
N PRO A 106 18.80 -20.07 -19.01
CA PRO A 106 19.19 -20.38 -17.63
C PRO A 106 19.91 -19.22 -16.93
N ASP A 107 20.49 -18.28 -17.68
CA ASP A 107 21.22 -17.12 -17.17
C ASP A 107 20.35 -15.85 -17.08
N ALA A 108 19.05 -15.98 -17.33
CA ALA A 108 18.12 -14.86 -17.27
C ALA A 108 18.10 -14.24 -15.85
N VAL A 109 18.32 -12.94 -15.79
CA VAL A 109 18.21 -12.12 -14.58
C VAL A 109 17.43 -10.85 -14.90
N SER A 110 16.52 -10.46 -14.01
CA SER A 110 15.84 -9.17 -14.10
C SER A 110 15.85 -8.45 -12.76
N VAL A 111 16.18 -7.15 -12.80
CA VAL A 111 16.19 -6.28 -11.62
C VAL A 111 14.92 -5.43 -11.62
N ILE A 112 14.12 -5.57 -10.56
CA ILE A 112 12.82 -4.91 -10.40
C ILE A 112 12.99 -3.71 -9.47
N LYS A 113 12.79 -2.50 -10.04
CA LYS A 113 12.83 -1.21 -9.32
C LYS A 113 14.04 -1.05 -8.38
N LYS A 114 15.19 -1.67 -8.71
CA LYS A 114 16.43 -1.70 -7.89
C LYS A 114 16.26 -2.28 -6.48
N ASN A 115 15.15 -2.98 -6.21
CA ASN A 115 14.78 -3.50 -4.88
C ASN A 115 14.80 -5.02 -4.83
N VAL A 116 14.56 -5.69 -5.96
CA VAL A 116 14.44 -7.15 -6.04
C VAL A 116 15.08 -7.63 -7.33
N CYS A 117 15.67 -8.81 -7.29
CA CYS A 117 16.11 -9.55 -8.47
C CYS A 117 15.24 -10.80 -8.62
N ILE A 118 14.91 -11.12 -9.86
CA ILE A 118 14.41 -12.45 -10.25
C ILE A 118 15.43 -13.12 -11.16
N PHE A 119 15.65 -14.41 -10.96
CA PHE A 119 16.57 -15.19 -11.78
C PHE A 119 16.17 -16.67 -11.78
N ASN A 120 16.54 -17.37 -12.85
CA ASN A 120 16.28 -18.79 -12.97
C ASN A 120 17.12 -19.60 -11.98
N ASN A 121 16.51 -20.65 -11.46
CA ASN A 121 17.13 -21.59 -10.54
C ASN A 121 16.60 -22.99 -10.87
N THR A 122 17.32 -24.04 -10.45
CA THR A 122 16.86 -25.42 -10.57
C THR A 122 16.92 -26.07 -9.21
N VAL A 123 15.79 -26.55 -8.72
CA VAL A 123 15.65 -27.24 -7.43
C VAL A 123 15.01 -28.58 -7.71
N ASP A 124 15.64 -29.67 -7.25
CA ASP A 124 15.14 -31.04 -7.43
C ASP A 124 14.76 -31.39 -8.89
N SER A 125 15.61 -30.95 -9.83
CA SER A 125 15.41 -31.10 -11.29
C SER A 125 14.20 -30.35 -11.87
N GLU A 126 13.53 -29.52 -11.08
CA GLU A 126 12.47 -28.61 -11.51
C GLU A 126 13.03 -27.20 -11.76
N LYS A 127 12.61 -26.56 -12.86
CA LYS A 127 12.96 -25.16 -13.15
C LYS A 127 12.09 -24.24 -12.30
N CYS A 128 12.72 -23.35 -11.56
CA CYS A 128 12.08 -22.42 -10.65
C CYS A 128 12.59 -21.00 -10.86
N VAL A 129 11.83 -20.01 -10.40
CA VAL A 129 12.27 -18.61 -10.35
C VAL A 129 12.59 -18.25 -8.91
N THR A 130 13.81 -17.77 -8.66
CA THR A 130 14.18 -17.21 -7.36
C THR A 130 13.89 -15.73 -7.35
N ILE A 131 13.15 -15.27 -6.35
CA ILE A 131 12.95 -13.86 -6.04
C ILE A 131 13.81 -13.53 -4.82
N GLN A 132 14.72 -12.58 -4.97
CA GLN A 132 15.64 -12.21 -3.90
C GLN A 132 15.75 -10.70 -3.76
N ARG A 133 15.75 -10.21 -2.52
CA ARG A 133 15.86 -8.78 -2.25
C ARG A 133 17.26 -8.27 -2.61
N LEU A 134 17.29 -7.11 -3.22
CA LEU A 134 18.49 -6.38 -3.61
C LEU A 134 18.66 -5.17 -2.69
N PHE A 135 19.87 -4.96 -2.20
CA PHE A 135 20.24 -3.80 -1.39
C PHE A 135 21.33 -2.99 -2.08
N GLN A 136 21.13 -1.68 -2.21
CA GLN A 136 22.16 -0.77 -2.69
C GLN A 136 23.06 -0.34 -1.53
N ARG A 137 24.35 -0.60 -1.67
CA ARG A 137 25.40 -0.21 -0.73
C ARG A 137 25.73 1.28 -0.90
N LYS A 138 26.38 1.86 0.13
CA LYS A 138 26.83 3.27 0.12
C LYS A 138 27.84 3.59 -0.98
N ASP A 139 28.61 2.59 -1.42
CA ASP A 139 29.56 2.68 -2.54
C ASP A 139 28.86 2.57 -3.91
N SER A 140 27.52 2.65 -3.94
CA SER A 140 26.67 2.46 -5.13
C SER A 140 26.68 1.04 -5.72
N GLY A 141 27.41 0.09 -5.10
CA GLY A 141 27.32 -1.32 -5.45
C GLY A 141 26.00 -1.95 -4.99
N TYR A 142 25.64 -3.11 -5.56
CA TYR A 142 24.45 -3.85 -5.14
C TYR A 142 24.84 -5.17 -4.47
N LYS A 143 24.04 -5.61 -3.50
CA LYS A 143 24.20 -6.88 -2.80
C LYS A 143 22.86 -7.57 -2.67
N LEU A 144 22.83 -8.87 -2.98
CA LEU A 144 21.70 -9.73 -2.68
C LEU A 144 21.64 -10.03 -1.18
N VAL A 145 20.46 -9.84 -0.59
CA VAL A 145 20.21 -10.13 0.82
C VAL A 145 19.83 -11.61 0.97
N PRO A 146 20.20 -12.32 2.06
CA PRO A 146 19.93 -13.76 2.16
C PRO A 146 18.46 -14.16 2.05
N GLU A 147 17.51 -13.27 2.38
CA GLU A 147 16.09 -13.57 2.24
C GLU A 147 15.69 -13.64 0.76
N ARG A 148 15.32 -14.85 0.36
CA ARG A 148 14.83 -15.20 -0.95
C ARG A 148 13.61 -16.09 -0.83
N VAL A 149 12.89 -16.23 -1.92
CA VAL A 149 11.84 -17.22 -2.11
C VAL A 149 12.00 -17.85 -3.48
N VAL A 150 11.78 -19.16 -3.56
CA VAL A 150 11.83 -19.91 -4.82
C VAL A 150 10.39 -20.24 -5.21
N LEU A 151 10.03 -19.96 -6.46
CA LEU A 151 8.71 -20.21 -7.01
C LEU A 151 8.78 -21.24 -8.13
N LYS A 152 7.91 -22.25 -8.05
CA LYS A 152 7.60 -23.19 -9.13
C LYS A 152 6.60 -22.60 -10.12
N GLY A 153 6.43 -23.25 -11.27
CA GLY A 153 5.57 -22.74 -12.35
C GLY A 153 4.10 -22.61 -11.96
N ASP A 154 3.58 -23.58 -11.21
CA ASP A 154 2.22 -23.57 -10.64
C ASP A 154 2.05 -22.45 -9.60
N GLN A 155 3.05 -22.23 -8.75
CA GLN A 155 3.07 -21.14 -7.77
C GLN A 155 3.09 -19.76 -8.44
N ILE A 156 3.85 -19.58 -9.53
CA ILE A 156 3.83 -18.35 -10.34
C ILE A 156 2.45 -18.14 -10.96
N THR A 157 1.84 -19.21 -11.48
CA THR A 157 0.50 -19.16 -12.05
C THR A 157 -0.54 -18.77 -10.99
N GLY A 158 -0.48 -19.38 -9.80
CA GLY A 158 -1.34 -19.05 -8.66
C GLY A 158 -1.14 -17.62 -8.17
N LEU A 159 0.10 -17.14 -8.14
CA LEU A 159 0.44 -15.76 -7.80
C LEU A 159 -0.21 -14.78 -8.79
N CYS A 160 -0.07 -15.04 -10.09
CA CYS A 160 -0.66 -14.24 -11.17
C CYS A 160 -2.19 -14.27 -11.16
N ALA A 161 -2.79 -15.43 -10.90
CA ALA A 161 -4.24 -15.62 -10.83
C ALA A 161 -4.87 -14.89 -9.63
N SER A 162 -4.12 -14.75 -8.54
CA SER A 162 -4.57 -14.03 -7.34
C SER A 162 -4.57 -12.50 -7.49
N TYR A 163 -4.01 -11.96 -8.58
CA TYR A 163 -3.71 -10.52 -8.73
C TYR A 163 -4.90 -9.60 -8.40
N SER A 164 -6.07 -9.81 -9.01
CA SER A 164 -7.21 -8.87 -8.84
C SER A 164 -7.70 -8.81 -7.40
N ARG A 165 -7.87 -9.97 -6.74
CA ARG A 165 -8.25 -10.03 -5.31
C ARG A 165 -7.25 -9.31 -4.42
N ILE A 166 -5.98 -9.39 -4.76
CA ILE A 166 -4.90 -8.77 -4.01
C ILE A 166 -4.84 -7.28 -4.26
N PHE A 167 -5.03 -6.86 -5.49
CA PHE A 167 -5.09 -5.45 -5.85
C PHE A 167 -6.17 -4.74 -5.03
N GLU A 168 -7.37 -5.32 -4.95
CA GLU A 168 -8.45 -4.79 -4.10
C GLU A 168 -8.03 -4.67 -2.64
N HIS A 169 -7.44 -5.71 -2.06
CA HIS A 169 -6.99 -5.65 -0.66
C HIS A 169 -5.86 -4.64 -0.42
N VAL A 170 -4.93 -4.49 -1.36
CA VAL A 170 -3.87 -3.48 -1.27
C VAL A 170 -4.47 -2.08 -1.33
N LYS A 171 -5.43 -1.83 -2.24
CA LYS A 171 -6.16 -0.57 -2.35
C LYS A 171 -6.85 -0.18 -1.04
N THR A 172 -7.68 -1.07 -0.51
CA THR A 172 -8.36 -0.85 0.77
C THR A 172 -7.33 -0.60 1.88
N SER A 173 -6.28 -1.44 1.97
CA SER A 173 -5.28 -1.32 3.03
C SER A 173 -4.45 -0.03 2.97
N LEU A 174 -4.18 0.49 1.77
CA LEU A 174 -3.50 1.77 1.60
C LEU A 174 -4.38 2.94 2.04
N LEU A 175 -5.68 2.90 1.73
CA LEU A 175 -6.61 3.94 2.17
C LEU A 175 -6.90 3.87 3.67
N THR A 176 -7.35 2.72 4.17
CA THR A 176 -7.85 2.63 5.55
C THR A 176 -6.73 2.65 6.59
N TYR A 177 -5.63 1.95 6.32
CA TYR A 177 -4.53 1.83 7.30
C TYR A 177 -3.40 2.80 7.04
N THR A 178 -2.85 2.83 5.83
CA THR A 178 -1.69 3.69 5.55
C THR A 178 -2.07 5.17 5.62
N LEU A 179 -3.14 5.57 4.95
CA LEU A 179 -3.56 6.97 4.96
C LEU A 179 -4.24 7.34 6.29
N GLY A 180 -5.09 6.48 6.86
CA GLY A 180 -5.70 6.69 8.17
C GLY A 180 -4.66 6.99 9.25
N GLU A 181 -3.66 6.11 9.42
CA GLU A 181 -2.61 6.28 10.43
C GLU A 181 -1.77 7.55 10.18
N ARG A 182 -1.50 7.91 8.91
CA ARG A 182 -0.80 9.15 8.55
C ARG A 182 -1.60 10.40 8.87
N ILE A 183 -2.90 10.41 8.60
CA ILE A 183 -3.80 11.52 8.97
C ILE A 183 -3.85 11.66 10.48
N SER A 184 -4.00 10.56 11.23
CA SER A 184 -3.95 10.58 12.69
C SER A 184 -2.66 11.18 13.23
N ASN A 185 -1.53 10.77 12.66
CA ASN A 185 -0.22 11.28 13.06
C ASN A 185 -0.02 12.76 12.68
N GLU A 186 -0.62 13.22 11.58
CA GLU A 186 -0.58 14.62 11.16
C GLU A 186 -1.49 15.50 12.04
N ILE A 187 -2.69 15.04 12.41
CA ILE A 187 -3.63 15.75 13.30
C ILE A 187 -2.98 16.04 14.67
N LYS A 188 -2.20 15.09 15.19
CA LYS A 188 -1.45 15.24 16.46
C LYS A 188 -0.45 16.39 16.45
N LYS A 189 -0.01 16.88 15.28
CA LYS A 189 0.90 18.03 15.16
C LYS A 189 0.22 19.38 15.45
N TYR A 190 -1.11 19.43 15.43
CA TYR A 190 -1.88 20.65 15.66
C TYR A 190 -2.49 20.60 17.06
N PRO A 191 -2.19 21.55 17.96
CA PRO A 191 -2.76 21.58 19.29
C PRO A 191 -4.28 21.85 19.25
N HIS A 192 -4.99 21.28 20.23
CA HIS A 192 -6.43 21.44 20.37
C HIS A 192 -6.75 22.90 20.75
N SER A 193 -7.49 23.63 19.92
CA SER A 193 -7.83 25.03 20.17
C SER A 193 -8.95 25.22 21.22
N GLY A 194 -9.52 24.12 21.74
CA GLY A 194 -10.55 24.13 22.79
C GLY A 194 -11.87 24.81 22.38
N ARG A 195 -12.11 25.00 21.07
CA ARG A 195 -13.14 25.92 20.54
C ARG A 195 -14.24 25.22 19.75
N TRP A 196 -14.70 24.07 20.21
CA TRP A 196 -15.73 23.28 19.52
C TRP A 196 -16.97 23.00 20.40
N GLU A 197 -17.20 23.83 21.41
CA GLU A 197 -18.45 23.79 22.18
C GLU A 197 -19.63 24.20 21.28
N GLY A 198 -20.56 23.29 21.05
CA GLY A 198 -21.84 23.57 20.38
C GLY A 198 -22.08 22.92 19.02
N TRP A 199 -21.23 22.01 18.55
CA TRP A 199 -21.56 21.20 17.36
C TRP A 199 -22.38 19.97 17.77
N ASP A 200 -23.49 19.73 17.07
CA ASP A 200 -24.36 18.58 17.29
C ASP A 200 -23.75 17.36 16.59
N VAL A 201 -23.31 16.38 17.40
CA VAL A 201 -22.61 15.15 17.00
C VAL A 201 -23.41 14.37 15.94
N ASP A 202 -24.73 14.55 15.94
CA ASP A 202 -25.67 13.77 15.14
C ASP A 202 -25.88 14.30 13.71
N THR A 203 -25.08 15.25 13.22
CA THR A 203 -25.26 15.82 11.86
C THR A 203 -24.47 15.04 10.80
N PRO A 204 -25.11 14.24 9.91
CA PRO A 204 -24.42 13.43 8.89
C PRO A 204 -23.57 14.26 7.90
N GLN A 205 -23.88 15.56 7.81
CA GLN A 205 -23.24 16.51 6.91
C GLN A 205 -21.72 16.63 7.14
N GLY A 206 -21.25 16.52 8.40
CA GLY A 206 -19.81 16.64 8.68
C GLY A 206 -18.98 15.48 8.11
N PHE A 207 -19.51 14.25 8.22
CA PHE A 207 -18.86 13.06 7.66
C PHE A 207 -18.82 13.10 6.13
N GLU A 208 -19.92 13.49 5.50
CA GLU A 208 -20.00 13.63 4.05
C GLU A 208 -19.03 14.71 3.54
N GLU A 209 -18.94 15.85 4.23
CA GLU A 209 -18.00 16.92 3.88
C GLU A 209 -16.53 16.48 4.01
N LEU A 210 -16.17 15.70 5.04
CA LEU A 210 -14.82 15.12 5.16
C LEU A 210 -14.55 14.11 4.05
N THR A 211 -15.50 13.23 3.78
CA THR A 211 -15.39 12.20 2.75
C THR A 211 -15.18 12.84 1.38
N ASN A 212 -15.99 13.85 1.03
CA ASN A 212 -15.82 14.62 -0.20
C ASN A 212 -14.49 15.38 -0.25
N ALA A 213 -14.01 15.93 0.87
CA ALA A 213 -12.71 16.57 0.94
C ALA A 213 -11.55 15.57 0.71
N LEU A 214 -11.69 14.35 1.25
CA LEU A 214 -10.74 13.25 1.04
C LEU A 214 -10.72 12.83 -0.43
N TYR A 215 -11.90 12.67 -1.04
CA TYR A 215 -12.04 12.33 -2.46
C TYR A 215 -11.33 13.33 -3.34
N LYS A 216 -11.55 14.63 -3.10
CA LYS A 216 -10.89 15.70 -3.85
C LYS A 216 -9.37 15.68 -3.66
N CYS A 217 -8.89 15.48 -2.43
CA CYS A 217 -7.45 15.41 -2.17
C CYS A 217 -6.83 14.23 -2.93
N LEU A 218 -7.42 13.03 -2.83
CA LEU A 218 -6.89 11.86 -3.51
C LEU A 218 -6.98 11.99 -5.03
N PHE A 219 -8.07 12.57 -5.55
CA PHE A 219 -8.26 12.83 -6.96
C PHE A 219 -7.13 13.70 -7.52
N ASP A 220 -6.81 14.81 -6.84
CA ASP A 220 -5.75 15.72 -7.29
C ASP A 220 -4.40 14.98 -7.43
N PHE A 221 -4.04 14.15 -6.44
CA PHE A 221 -2.80 13.37 -6.47
C PHE A 221 -2.82 12.30 -7.57
N LEU A 222 -3.93 11.59 -7.74
CA LEU A 222 -4.07 10.56 -8.76
C LEU A 222 -4.04 11.13 -10.18
N SER A 223 -4.82 12.18 -10.46
CA SER A 223 -4.85 12.84 -11.77
C SER A 223 -3.47 13.37 -12.13
N GLN A 224 -2.77 13.98 -11.17
CA GLN A 224 -1.39 14.43 -11.36
C GLN A 224 -0.45 13.26 -11.67
N ASN A 225 -0.51 12.18 -10.90
CA ASN A 225 0.36 11.01 -11.09
C ASN A 225 0.09 10.30 -12.43
N ILE A 226 -1.17 10.11 -12.82
CA ILE A 226 -1.54 9.56 -14.14
C ILE A 226 -1.00 10.45 -15.26
N THR A 227 -1.13 11.76 -15.13
CA THR A 227 -0.61 12.72 -16.11
C THR A 227 0.92 12.63 -16.24
N ILE A 228 1.64 12.51 -15.12
CA ILE A 228 3.09 12.33 -15.13
C ILE A 228 3.45 10.99 -15.78
N LEU A 229 2.85 9.90 -15.32
CA LEU A 229 3.15 8.54 -15.79
C LEU A 229 2.86 8.37 -17.28
N SER A 230 1.73 8.88 -17.76
CA SER A 230 1.40 8.82 -19.19
C SER A 230 2.48 9.47 -20.06
N LYS A 231 3.16 10.52 -19.58
CA LYS A 231 4.26 11.17 -20.29
C LYS A 231 5.58 10.41 -20.13
N THR A 232 5.90 9.96 -18.91
CA THR A 232 7.21 9.35 -18.60
C THR A 232 7.31 7.89 -19.01
N GLU A 233 6.20 7.15 -19.02
CA GLU A 233 6.18 5.72 -19.35
C GLU A 233 5.96 5.46 -20.86
N CYS A 234 5.54 6.49 -21.61
CA CYS A 234 5.38 6.43 -23.06
C CYS A 234 6.68 6.03 -23.75
N ILE A 235 6.61 4.97 -24.57
CA ILE A 235 7.76 4.40 -25.28
C ILE A 235 8.39 5.44 -26.22
N ASP A 236 7.56 6.17 -26.98
CA ASP A 236 8.03 7.20 -27.90
C ASP A 236 8.74 8.35 -27.17
N CYS A 237 8.17 8.79 -26.03
CA CYS A 237 8.79 9.80 -25.18
C CYS A 237 10.11 9.30 -24.56
N LYS A 238 10.18 8.05 -24.11
CA LYS A 238 11.41 7.45 -23.53
C LYS A 238 12.54 7.34 -24.53
N ASN A 239 12.20 7.02 -25.79
CA ASN A 239 13.18 6.87 -26.85
C ASN A 239 13.62 8.21 -27.47
N GLY A 240 13.13 9.34 -26.94
CA GLY A 240 13.52 10.67 -27.39
C GLY A 240 13.00 11.01 -28.78
N PHE A 241 11.95 10.35 -29.25
CA PHE A 241 11.26 10.79 -30.46
C PHE A 241 10.54 12.10 -30.13
N VAL A 242 10.98 13.22 -30.73
CA VAL A 242 10.36 14.54 -30.53
C VAL A 242 9.60 15.00 -31.79
N PHE A 243 9.61 14.18 -32.84
CA PHE A 243 8.96 14.50 -34.10
C PHE A 243 7.53 13.96 -34.11
N ASN A 244 6.58 14.86 -34.37
CA ASN A 244 5.16 14.57 -34.52
C ASN A 244 4.49 14.02 -33.24
N MET A 245 4.44 14.82 -32.16
CA MET A 245 3.80 14.44 -30.89
C MET A 245 2.37 13.87 -31.02
N GLU A 246 1.65 14.20 -32.10
CA GLU A 246 0.34 13.64 -32.43
C GLU A 246 0.34 12.14 -32.71
N ILE A 247 1.49 11.50 -32.97
CA ILE A 247 1.58 10.04 -33.13
C ILE A 247 1.87 9.33 -31.81
N HIS A 248 2.24 10.05 -30.76
CA HIS A 248 2.64 9.45 -29.50
C HIS A 248 1.43 8.82 -28.80
N GLU A 249 1.61 7.59 -28.32
CA GLU A 249 0.57 6.86 -27.59
C GLU A 249 0.00 7.69 -26.42
N CYS A 250 0.85 8.40 -25.67
CA CYS A 250 0.42 9.22 -24.54
C CYS A 250 -0.47 10.41 -24.92
N VAL A 251 -0.39 10.88 -26.16
CA VAL A 251 -1.22 11.98 -26.68
C VAL A 251 -2.56 11.44 -27.17
N ASN A 252 -2.55 10.27 -27.81
CA ASN A 252 -3.74 9.67 -28.44
C ASN A 252 -4.64 8.87 -27.47
N MET A 253 -4.13 8.45 -26.32
CA MET A 253 -4.96 7.76 -25.34
C MET A 253 -6.06 8.67 -24.79
N SER A 254 -7.30 8.18 -24.81
CA SER A 254 -8.42 8.77 -24.10
C SER A 254 -8.18 8.79 -22.58
N LYS A 255 -8.94 9.59 -21.83
CA LYS A 255 -8.84 9.62 -20.35
C LYS A 255 -9.12 8.24 -19.75
N GLN A 256 -10.11 7.51 -20.27
CA GLN A 256 -10.39 6.12 -19.88
C GLN A 256 -9.18 5.21 -20.11
N GLN A 257 -8.56 5.29 -21.30
CA GLN A 257 -7.40 4.46 -21.61
C GLN A 257 -6.22 4.79 -20.68
N LYS A 258 -5.99 6.08 -20.38
CA LYS A 258 -4.95 6.51 -19.44
C LYS A 258 -5.22 6.02 -18.02
N PHE A 259 -6.46 6.11 -17.57
CA PHE A 259 -6.85 5.59 -16.26
C PHE A 259 -6.58 4.08 -16.19
N VAL A 260 -7.10 3.29 -17.13
CA VAL A 260 -6.90 1.83 -17.16
C VAL A 260 -5.42 1.46 -17.20
N ALA A 261 -4.61 2.17 -17.99
CA ALA A 261 -3.19 1.85 -18.16
C ALA A 261 -2.31 2.26 -16.97
N TYR A 262 -2.61 3.39 -16.32
CA TYR A 262 -1.68 4.01 -15.36
C TYR A 262 -2.21 4.10 -13.94
N PHE A 263 -3.50 3.83 -13.68
CA PHE A 263 -4.12 4.01 -12.37
C PHE A 263 -3.39 3.25 -11.26
N GLU A 264 -3.09 1.96 -11.44
CA GLU A 264 -2.40 1.18 -10.41
C GLU A 264 -1.05 1.82 -10.04
N GLN A 265 -0.22 2.12 -11.04
CA GLN A 265 1.10 2.73 -10.82
C GLN A 265 0.98 4.14 -10.24
N ALA A 266 -0.03 4.91 -10.65
CA ALA A 266 -0.32 6.24 -10.13
C ALA A 266 -0.74 6.19 -8.65
N PHE A 267 -1.57 5.23 -8.30
CA PHE A 267 -2.05 5.02 -6.94
C PHE A 267 -0.92 4.57 -6.00
N TYR A 268 -0.07 3.64 -6.44
CA TYR A 268 1.07 3.20 -5.62
C TYR A 268 2.16 4.26 -5.47
N SER A 269 2.23 5.24 -6.37
CA SER A 269 3.19 6.34 -6.33
C SER A 269 2.68 7.58 -5.59
N ILE A 270 1.51 7.51 -4.95
CA ILE A 270 1.02 8.60 -4.11
C ILE A 270 2.00 8.84 -2.95
N ASP A 271 2.40 10.09 -2.77
CA ASP A 271 3.02 10.55 -1.53
C ASP A 271 1.94 10.69 -0.46
N TRP A 272 1.76 9.61 0.30
CA TRP A 272 0.73 9.54 1.34
C TRP A 272 0.97 10.52 2.49
N ASP A 273 2.21 10.95 2.75
CA ASP A 273 2.51 11.97 3.76
C ASP A 273 2.09 13.36 3.27
N ALA A 274 2.38 13.68 2.01
CA ALA A 274 1.94 14.92 1.39
C ALA A 274 0.41 14.99 1.29
N LEU A 275 -0.24 13.87 0.93
CA LEU A 275 -1.70 13.77 0.88
C LEU A 275 -2.32 13.98 2.27
N ALA A 276 -1.83 13.27 3.29
CA ALA A 276 -2.31 13.41 4.67
C ALA A 276 -2.12 14.86 5.16
N SER A 277 -0.95 15.46 4.93
CA SER A 277 -0.68 16.86 5.31
C SER A 277 -1.62 17.84 4.60
N LYS A 278 -1.87 17.66 3.30
CA LYS A 278 -2.81 18.50 2.55
C LYS A 278 -4.23 18.37 3.11
N PHE A 279 -4.70 17.13 3.30
CA PHE A 279 -6.05 16.87 3.83
C PHE A 279 -6.25 17.47 5.22
N VAL A 280 -5.30 17.25 6.14
CA VAL A 280 -5.39 17.79 7.51
C VAL A 280 -5.35 19.30 7.49
N LYS A 281 -4.43 19.94 6.77
CA LYS A 281 -4.35 21.42 6.70
C LYS A 281 -5.65 22.06 6.20
N LEU A 282 -6.34 21.42 5.25
CA LEU A 282 -7.61 21.92 4.72
C LEU A 282 -8.78 21.77 5.71
N ASN A 283 -8.71 20.80 6.63
CA ASN A 283 -9.83 20.42 7.49
C ASN A 283 -9.57 20.59 9.00
N ILE A 284 -8.37 20.98 9.43
CA ILE A 284 -7.99 21.04 10.85
C ILE A 284 -8.81 22.06 11.67
N ASN A 285 -9.31 23.09 10.99
CA ASN A 285 -10.18 24.11 11.58
C ASN A 285 -11.66 23.73 11.49
N LYS A 286 -11.98 22.49 11.15
CA LYS A 286 -13.35 21.99 11.16
C LYS A 286 -13.54 21.14 12.42
N PRO A 287 -14.63 21.34 13.18
CA PRO A 287 -14.86 20.63 14.44
C PRO A 287 -14.86 19.12 14.27
N TYR A 288 -15.43 18.66 13.15
CA TYR A 288 -15.73 17.26 12.90
C TYR A 288 -14.52 16.41 12.47
N LEU A 289 -13.39 16.99 12.04
CA LEU A 289 -12.21 16.20 11.62
C LEU A 289 -11.70 15.29 12.74
N ARG A 290 -11.66 15.82 13.96
CA ARG A 290 -11.16 15.08 15.12
C ARG A 290 -12.21 14.13 15.70
N TRP A 291 -13.48 14.34 15.39
CA TRP A 291 -14.57 13.48 15.86
C TRP A 291 -14.69 12.26 14.97
N PHE A 292 -14.67 12.45 13.66
CA PHE A 292 -14.76 11.36 12.69
C PHE A 292 -13.40 10.79 12.28
N GLU A 293 -12.29 11.10 12.96
CA GLU A 293 -10.97 10.60 12.53
C GLU A 293 -10.92 9.06 12.47
N GLU A 294 -11.45 8.41 13.50
CA GLU A 294 -11.50 6.95 13.61
C GLU A 294 -12.61 6.36 12.72
N ASP A 295 -13.77 7.03 12.65
CA ASP A 295 -14.92 6.56 11.88
C ASP A 295 -14.73 6.74 10.37
N LEU A 296 -14.03 7.78 9.93
CA LEU A 296 -13.84 8.13 8.51
C LEU A 296 -13.29 6.96 7.70
N PHE A 297 -12.37 6.17 8.27
CA PHE A 297 -11.76 5.03 7.57
C PHE A 297 -12.43 3.70 7.89
N THR A 298 -13.22 3.64 8.95
CA THR A 298 -13.98 2.44 9.34
C THR A 298 -15.28 2.33 8.54
N GLU A 299 -15.91 3.47 8.26
CA GLU A 299 -17.17 3.57 7.50
C GLU A 299 -16.94 3.86 6.01
N LEU A 300 -15.68 4.02 5.57
CA LEU A 300 -15.35 4.31 4.18
C LEU A 300 -15.68 3.12 3.27
N ASP A 301 -16.66 3.30 2.40
CA ASP A 301 -16.88 2.39 1.28
C ASP A 301 -15.80 2.61 0.21
N THR A 302 -14.69 1.89 0.33
CA THR A 302 -13.56 2.02 -0.60
C THR A 302 -13.93 1.64 -2.02
N GLU A 303 -14.90 0.75 -2.23
CA GLU A 303 -15.34 0.33 -3.56
C GLU A 303 -16.08 1.47 -4.26
N LYS A 304 -17.12 2.03 -3.60
CA LYS A 304 -17.84 3.21 -4.10
C LYS A 304 -16.90 4.39 -4.33
N MET A 305 -15.94 4.60 -3.43
CA MET A 305 -14.94 5.64 -3.57
C MET A 305 -14.16 5.50 -4.88
N PHE A 306 -13.59 4.32 -5.16
CA PHE A 306 -12.81 4.12 -6.40
C PHE A 306 -13.64 4.20 -7.67
N ILE A 307 -14.91 3.75 -7.64
CA ILE A 307 -15.84 3.94 -8.78
C ILE A 307 -16.01 5.44 -9.05
N LYS A 308 -16.33 6.22 -8.02
CA LYS A 308 -16.46 7.68 -8.14
C LYS A 308 -15.17 8.35 -8.61
N MET A 309 -14.00 7.87 -8.17
CA MET A 309 -12.71 8.40 -8.64
C MET A 309 -12.48 8.15 -10.12
N GLU A 310 -12.79 6.95 -10.61
CA GLU A 310 -12.71 6.62 -12.03
C GLU A 310 -13.61 7.57 -12.83
N GLU A 311 -14.87 7.71 -12.43
CA GLU A 311 -15.81 8.65 -13.06
C GLU A 311 -15.27 10.08 -13.08
N MET A 312 -14.75 10.58 -11.96
CA MET A 312 -14.18 11.93 -11.88
C MET A 312 -13.01 12.12 -12.84
N ILE A 313 -12.10 11.15 -12.95
CA ILE A 313 -10.89 11.24 -13.79
C ILE A 313 -11.27 11.15 -15.27
N VAL A 314 -12.18 10.25 -15.61
CA VAL A 314 -12.64 10.03 -16.98
C VAL A 314 -13.44 11.24 -17.48
N ASN A 315 -14.22 11.87 -16.59
CA ASN A 315 -15.10 12.99 -16.89
C ASN A 315 -14.52 14.38 -16.57
N GLU A 316 -13.20 14.52 -16.36
CA GLU A 316 -12.53 15.77 -15.93
C GLU A 316 -12.66 16.96 -16.94
N ASN A 317 -13.58 16.90 -17.92
CA ASN A 317 -14.01 18.02 -18.78
C ASN A 317 -15.48 18.44 -18.58
N THR A 318 -16.20 17.85 -17.63
CA THR A 318 -17.50 18.37 -17.20
C THR A 318 -17.32 18.96 -15.81
N ASP A 319 -17.55 20.27 -15.70
CA ASP A 319 -17.96 20.89 -14.44
C ASP A 319 -19.21 20.15 -13.95
N ILE A 320 -19.04 19.01 -13.28
CA ILE A 320 -20.12 18.36 -12.55
C ILE A 320 -20.07 19.01 -11.17
N PRO A 321 -21.06 19.86 -10.83
CA PRO A 321 -21.19 20.31 -9.46
C PRO A 321 -21.31 19.06 -8.60
N LEU A 322 -20.55 18.98 -7.52
CA LEU A 322 -20.56 17.89 -6.53
C LEU A 322 -21.94 17.65 -5.87
N SER A 323 -23.01 18.25 -6.38
CA SER A 323 -24.40 18.10 -5.95
C SER A 323 -25.22 17.09 -6.77
N CYS A 324 -24.63 16.33 -7.70
CA CYS A 324 -25.40 15.47 -8.61
C CYS A 324 -25.24 13.96 -8.43
N PHE A 325 -24.72 13.48 -7.30
CA PHE A 325 -24.72 12.04 -7.02
C PHE A 325 -25.11 11.78 -5.55
N GLU A 326 -26.41 11.91 -5.28
CA GLU A 326 -27.05 11.25 -4.14
C GLU A 326 -27.09 9.73 -4.42
N PHE A 327 -26.60 8.89 -3.48
CA PHE A 327 -27.17 7.61 -2.99
C PHE A 327 -26.18 6.78 -2.14
#